data_AF-A0A059CUT4-F1
#
_entry.id   AF-A0A059CUT4-F1
#
_cell.length_a   1.000
_cell.length_b   1.000
_cell.length_c   1.000
_cell.angle_alpha   90.00
_cell.angle_beta   90.00
_cell.angle_gamma   90.00
#
_symmetry.space_group_name_H-M   'P 1'
#
loop_
_entity.id
_entity.type
_entity.pdbx_description
1 polymer ?
#
loop_
_entity_poly.entity_id
_entity_poly.type
_entity_poly.pdbx_seq_one_letter_code
_entity_poly.pdbx_strand_id
1 'polypeptide(L)'
;MAAIQLAKQCCIAISNMHTTEINDFFREGGVLYQATVMGVSEIVKLCIQYFPELIRVSHYDWRLTTLAVKYRRERTLGLFLKVSSTNKLSLAPGPTRLESSSMMLAAANYAVAQYYPSFDAVTDAAGAAFQMQRELQWYKAVESCVIPDLRTAFYRGKSGWNIFMEEHKDLLEEGEKWMKDTADKCMLVSTLIATVLFAAAFTMPGGNDDKTGVPLLLGKDSLLIFAISDALGLFSSVTAILLFLAILTSRYEAQDFLDSLPKKIIMGLCLLFLSLAFMLVAFAATLTIVLDDRLGWVLLPISLLASLPVTLFILLQLPLLYQMVKSTYGPSIFRAEDIWK
;
A
#
# COMPACT_ATOMS: atom_id res chain seq x y z
N MET A 1 -25.36 8.07 -10.33
CA MET A 1 -26.53 8.33 -9.44
C MET A 1 -27.85 7.92 -10.08
N ALA A 2 -28.18 8.36 -11.30
CA ALA A 2 -29.44 7.99 -11.97
C ALA A 2 -29.66 6.48 -12.15
N ALA A 3 -28.62 5.72 -12.52
CA ALA A 3 -28.70 4.27 -12.69
C ALA A 3 -29.06 3.51 -11.39
N ILE A 4 -28.50 3.93 -10.25
CA ILE A 4 -28.80 3.32 -8.94
C ILE A 4 -30.24 3.63 -8.52
N GLN A 5 -30.69 4.86 -8.77
CA GLN A 5 -32.06 5.26 -8.46
C GLN A 5 -33.08 4.47 -9.31
N LEU A 6 -32.78 4.27 -10.59
CA LEU A 6 -33.60 3.44 -11.48
C LEU A 6 -33.60 1.98 -11.02
N ALA A 7 -32.42 1.40 -10.70
CA ALA A 7 -32.34 0.05 -10.14
C ALA A 7 -33.16 -0.11 -8.86
N LYS A 8 -33.20 0.92 -8.01
CA LYS A 8 -34.02 0.94 -6.79
C LYS A 8 -35.51 0.89 -7.11
N GLN A 9 -35.98 1.70 -8.07
CA GLN A 9 -37.37 1.66 -8.52
C GLN A 9 -37.74 0.29 -9.12
N CYS A 10 -36.85 -0.32 -9.90
CA CYS A 10 -37.06 -1.67 -10.40
C CYS A 10 -37.16 -2.70 -9.27
N CYS A 11 -36.29 -2.63 -8.25
CA CYS A 11 -36.37 -3.54 -7.09
C CYS A 11 -37.69 -3.39 -6.32
N ILE A 12 -38.21 -2.17 -6.18
CA ILE A 12 -39.53 -1.91 -5.56
C ILE A 12 -40.66 -2.49 -6.40
N ALA A 13 -40.58 -2.39 -7.73
CA ALA A 13 -41.59 -2.98 -8.61
C ALA A 13 -41.58 -4.52 -8.53
N ILE A 14 -40.39 -5.12 -8.51
CA ILE A 14 -40.17 -6.57 -8.46
C ILE A 14 -40.52 -7.15 -7.08
N SER A 15 -40.48 -6.37 -5.99
CA SER A 15 -40.76 -6.89 -4.64
C SER A 15 -42.21 -7.35 -4.42
N ASN A 16 -43.11 -7.08 -5.36
CA ASN A 16 -44.48 -7.57 -5.33
C ASN A 16 -44.63 -8.99 -5.92
N MET A 17 -43.59 -9.54 -6.54
CA MET A 17 -43.58 -10.88 -7.14
C MET A 17 -43.31 -11.96 -6.09
N HIS A 18 -43.60 -13.23 -6.42
CA HIS A 18 -43.23 -14.34 -5.55
C HIS A 18 -41.72 -14.58 -5.55
N THR A 19 -41.15 -15.09 -4.44
CA THR A 19 -39.70 -15.32 -4.30
C THR A 19 -39.10 -16.18 -5.41
N THR A 20 -39.84 -17.17 -5.92
CA THR A 20 -39.42 -18.00 -7.06
C THR A 20 -39.32 -17.19 -8.35
N GLU A 21 -40.32 -16.36 -8.63
CA GLU A 21 -40.35 -15.48 -9.82
C GLU A 21 -39.24 -14.43 -9.76
N ILE A 22 -38.94 -13.91 -8.57
CA ILE A 22 -37.81 -12.98 -8.36
C ILE A 22 -36.49 -13.69 -8.67
N ASN A 23 -36.28 -14.90 -8.14
CA ASN A 23 -35.06 -15.67 -8.40
C ASN A 23 -34.91 -15.99 -9.89
N ASP A 24 -35.98 -16.41 -10.56
CA ASP A 24 -35.98 -16.72 -11.99
C ASP A 24 -35.73 -15.46 -12.83
N PHE A 25 -36.37 -14.33 -12.51
CA PHE A 25 -36.11 -13.04 -13.16
C PHE A 25 -34.63 -12.64 -13.10
N PHE A 26 -34.02 -12.70 -11.91
CA PHE A 26 -32.62 -12.33 -11.77
C PHE A 26 -31.69 -13.35 -12.42
N ARG A 27 -32.03 -14.64 -12.40
CA ARG A 27 -31.27 -15.73 -13.03
C ARG A 27 -31.28 -15.61 -14.56
N GLU A 28 -32.46 -15.48 -15.16
CA GLU A 28 -32.66 -15.42 -16.61
C GLU A 28 -32.30 -14.05 -17.20
N GLY A 29 -32.63 -12.97 -16.50
CA GLY A 29 -32.32 -11.61 -16.92
C GLY A 29 -30.83 -11.27 -16.88
N GLY A 30 -30.01 -12.12 -16.25
CA GLY A 30 -28.54 -11.97 -16.22
C GLY A 30 -28.04 -10.70 -15.55
N VAL A 31 -28.90 -9.90 -14.91
CA VAL A 31 -28.57 -8.58 -14.36
C VAL A 31 -27.51 -8.69 -13.27
N LEU A 32 -27.64 -9.65 -12.34
CA LEU A 32 -26.65 -9.88 -11.30
C LEU A 32 -25.33 -10.40 -11.85
N TYR A 33 -25.40 -11.29 -12.84
CA TYR A 33 -24.21 -11.79 -13.54
C TYR A 33 -23.45 -10.63 -14.20
N GLN A 34 -24.13 -9.81 -15.01
CA GLN A 34 -23.51 -8.68 -15.69
C GLN A 34 -22.98 -7.65 -14.70
N ALA A 35 -23.75 -7.29 -13.67
CA ALA A 35 -23.28 -6.37 -12.63
C ALA A 35 -22.04 -6.89 -11.90
N THR A 36 -21.99 -8.20 -11.62
CA THR A 36 -20.84 -8.85 -11.00
C THR A 36 -19.64 -8.87 -11.94
N VAL A 37 -19.81 -9.28 -13.19
CA VAL A 37 -18.75 -9.35 -14.21
C VAL A 37 -18.20 -7.96 -14.52
N MET A 38 -19.04 -6.93 -14.54
CA MET A 38 -18.65 -5.55 -14.82
C MET A 38 -18.13 -4.80 -13.58
N GLY A 39 -18.21 -5.41 -12.39
CA GLY A 39 -17.72 -4.80 -11.15
C GLY A 39 -18.61 -3.68 -10.59
N VAL A 40 -19.89 -3.63 -10.97
CA VAL A 40 -20.87 -2.65 -10.48
C VAL A 40 -21.42 -3.13 -9.12
N SER A 41 -20.56 -3.08 -8.10
CA SER A 41 -20.83 -3.56 -6.75
C SER A 41 -22.08 -2.94 -6.11
N GLU A 42 -22.41 -1.69 -6.47
CA GLU A 42 -23.53 -0.93 -5.95
C GLU A 42 -24.87 -1.54 -6.38
N ILE A 43 -24.96 -2.05 -7.61
CA ILE A 43 -26.17 -2.74 -8.10
C ILE A 43 -26.28 -4.11 -7.42
N VAL A 44 -25.17 -4.86 -7.34
CA VAL A 44 -25.15 -6.18 -6.67
C VAL A 44 -25.59 -6.03 -5.21
N LYS A 45 -25.04 -5.05 -4.49
CA LYS A 45 -25.41 -4.72 -3.11
C LYS A 45 -26.89 -4.37 -2.98
N LEU A 46 -27.40 -3.49 -3.84
CA LEU A 46 -28.79 -3.05 -3.80
C LEU A 46 -29.76 -4.22 -4.02
N CYS A 47 -29.51 -5.08 -5.00
CA CYS A 47 -30.35 -6.23 -5.26
C CYS A 47 -30.37 -7.22 -4.09
N ILE A 48 -29.21 -7.48 -3.47
CA ILE A 48 -29.13 -8.37 -2.29
C ILE A 48 -29.82 -7.75 -1.06
N GLN A 49 -29.76 -6.42 -0.88
CA GLN A 49 -30.48 -5.73 0.20
C GLN A 49 -32.00 -5.92 0.10
N TYR A 50 -32.55 -5.82 -1.11
CA TYR A 50 -33.98 -6.03 -1.36
C TYR A 50 -34.36 -7.52 -1.30
N PHE A 51 -33.49 -8.39 -1.80
CA PHE A 51 -33.74 -9.82 -1.95
C PHE A 51 -32.56 -10.65 -1.43
N PRO A 52 -32.51 -10.92 -0.11
CA PRO A 52 -31.39 -11.64 0.52
C PRO A 52 -31.10 -13.03 -0.06
N GLU A 53 -32.11 -13.72 -0.59
CA GLU A 53 -31.98 -15.05 -1.19
C GLU A 53 -31.10 -15.07 -2.44
N LEU A 54 -30.92 -13.91 -3.10
CA LEU A 54 -30.08 -13.78 -4.30
C LEU A 54 -28.61 -14.11 -4.04
N ILE A 55 -28.16 -14.09 -2.78
CA ILE A 55 -26.81 -14.52 -2.37
C ILE A 55 -26.54 -15.99 -2.79
N ARG A 56 -27.59 -16.81 -2.88
CA ARG A 56 -27.51 -18.24 -3.21
C ARG A 56 -27.69 -18.54 -4.69
N VAL A 57 -28.03 -17.53 -5.49
CA VAL A 57 -28.27 -17.73 -6.93
C VAL A 57 -26.94 -18.00 -7.64
N SER A 58 -26.92 -19.09 -8.39
CA SER A 58 -25.85 -19.42 -9.32
C SER A 58 -26.24 -19.00 -10.74
N HIS A 59 -25.26 -18.45 -11.47
CA HIS A 59 -25.33 -18.18 -12.90
C HIS A 59 -24.28 -19.03 -13.62
N TYR A 60 -24.71 -19.82 -14.60
CA TYR A 60 -23.83 -20.77 -15.31
C TYR A 60 -23.01 -21.63 -14.33
N ASP A 61 -23.67 -22.21 -13.34
CA ASP A 61 -23.10 -23.04 -12.26
C ASP A 61 -22.19 -22.32 -11.25
N TRP A 62 -21.97 -21.01 -11.39
CA TRP A 62 -21.10 -20.23 -10.49
C TRP A 62 -21.89 -19.23 -9.66
N ARG A 63 -21.61 -19.16 -8.36
CA ARG A 63 -22.13 -18.08 -7.51
C ARG A 63 -21.43 -16.75 -7.77
N LEU A 64 -22.08 -15.67 -7.36
CA LEU A 64 -21.57 -14.30 -7.50
C LEU A 64 -20.19 -14.10 -6.86
N THR A 65 -19.89 -14.80 -5.76
CA THR A 65 -18.56 -14.82 -5.13
C THR A 65 -17.49 -15.37 -6.05
N THR A 66 -17.74 -16.52 -6.66
CA THR A 66 -16.82 -17.17 -7.59
C THR A 66 -16.66 -16.35 -8.87
N LEU A 67 -17.74 -15.76 -9.37
CA LEU A 67 -17.68 -14.82 -10.50
C LEU A 67 -16.84 -13.58 -10.15
N ALA A 68 -17.02 -12.99 -8.96
CA ALA A 68 -16.21 -11.85 -8.54
C ALA A 68 -14.71 -12.19 -8.50
N VAL A 69 -14.33 -13.40 -8.07
CA VAL A 69 -12.93 -13.86 -8.16
C VAL A 69 -12.49 -14.06 -9.60
N LYS A 70 -13.27 -14.80 -10.40
CA LYS A 70 -12.96 -15.13 -11.80
C LYS A 70 -12.87 -13.90 -12.71
N TYR A 71 -13.43 -12.77 -12.33
CA TYR A 71 -13.35 -11.52 -13.11
C TYR A 71 -12.58 -10.41 -12.38
N ARG A 72 -11.81 -10.75 -11.33
CA ARG A 72 -10.98 -9.83 -10.53
C ARG A 72 -11.74 -8.58 -10.05
N ARG A 73 -12.94 -8.78 -9.49
CA ARG A 73 -13.80 -7.69 -8.97
C ARG A 73 -13.69 -7.56 -7.46
N GLU A 74 -12.68 -6.82 -7.03
CA GLU A 74 -12.30 -6.65 -5.61
C GLU A 74 -13.43 -6.07 -4.75
N ARG A 75 -14.08 -4.99 -5.21
CA ARG A 75 -15.20 -4.37 -4.48
C ARG A 75 -16.38 -5.31 -4.33
N THR A 76 -16.72 -6.02 -5.41
CA THR A 76 -17.80 -7.00 -5.41
C THR A 76 -17.49 -8.18 -4.49
N LEU A 77 -16.24 -8.67 -4.46
CA LEU A 77 -15.83 -9.73 -3.51
C LEU A 77 -15.87 -9.23 -2.05
N GLY A 78 -15.50 -7.96 -1.82
CA GLY A 78 -15.56 -7.31 -0.51
C GLY A 78 -16.94 -7.33 0.15
N LEU A 79 -18.02 -7.28 -0.65
CA LEU A 79 -19.40 -7.41 -0.16
C LEU A 79 -19.61 -8.76 0.54
N PHE A 80 -19.09 -9.84 -0.04
CA PHE A 80 -19.32 -11.20 0.47
C PHE A 80 -18.40 -11.59 1.62
N LEU A 81 -17.19 -11.03 1.67
CA LEU A 81 -16.22 -11.27 2.75
C LEU A 81 -16.71 -10.76 4.11
N LYS A 82 -17.44 -9.64 4.15
CA LYS A 82 -17.98 -9.10 5.40
C LYS A 82 -19.16 -9.90 5.93
N VAL A 83 -20.02 -10.37 5.04
CA VAL A 83 -21.19 -11.20 5.39
C VAL A 83 -20.76 -12.47 6.10
N SER A 84 -19.61 -13.05 5.73
CA SER A 84 -19.04 -14.24 6.38
C SER A 84 -18.41 -13.99 7.76
N SER A 85 -18.06 -12.74 8.12
CA SER A 85 -17.40 -12.39 9.39
C SER A 85 -18.33 -11.82 10.45
N THR A 86 -19.49 -11.26 10.06
CA THR A 86 -20.52 -10.89 11.02
C THR A 86 -21.24 -12.14 11.50
N ASN A 87 -21.09 -12.47 12.79
CA ASN A 87 -21.57 -13.68 13.49
C ASN A 87 -23.11 -13.87 13.53
N LYS A 88 -23.84 -13.26 12.58
CA LYS A 88 -25.25 -13.49 12.30
C LYS A 88 -25.29 -14.49 11.15
N LEU A 89 -25.52 -15.77 11.47
CA LEU A 89 -25.85 -16.87 10.56
C LEU A 89 -25.51 -16.56 9.09
N SER A 90 -24.28 -16.83 8.65
CA SER A 90 -23.81 -16.48 7.30
C SER A 90 -24.85 -16.90 6.25
N LEU A 91 -25.64 -15.95 5.75
CA LEU A 91 -26.69 -16.22 4.76
C LEU A 91 -26.08 -16.78 3.46
N ALA A 92 -24.82 -16.42 3.20
CA ALA A 92 -24.01 -16.98 2.13
C ALA A 92 -23.48 -18.38 2.50
N PRO A 93 -23.83 -19.42 1.72
CA PRO A 93 -23.18 -20.72 1.86
C PRO A 93 -21.68 -20.59 1.52
N GLY A 94 -20.81 -21.36 2.18
CA GLY A 94 -19.40 -21.46 1.80
C GLY A 94 -19.24 -21.97 0.36
N PRO A 95 -18.10 -21.71 -0.32
CA PRO A 95 -17.86 -22.19 -1.69
C PRO A 95 -17.87 -23.72 -1.75
N THR A 96 -18.37 -24.28 -2.86
CA THR A 96 -18.24 -25.73 -3.13
C THR A 96 -16.79 -26.10 -3.41
N ARG A 97 -16.46 -27.41 -3.48
CA ARG A 97 -15.12 -27.85 -3.88
C ARG A 97 -14.75 -27.36 -5.27
N LEU A 98 -15.69 -27.42 -6.23
CA LEU A 98 -15.48 -26.95 -7.59
C LEU A 98 -15.23 -25.43 -7.66
N GLU A 99 -16.02 -24.65 -6.91
CA GLU A 99 -15.84 -23.20 -6.79
C GLU A 99 -14.52 -22.83 -6.12
N SER A 100 -14.19 -23.48 -5.01
CA SER A 100 -12.92 -23.28 -4.32
C SER A 100 -11.74 -23.53 -5.26
N SER A 101 -11.82 -24.60 -6.06
CA SER A 101 -10.80 -24.92 -7.05
C SER A 101 -10.72 -23.90 -8.19
N SER A 102 -11.86 -23.47 -8.73
CA SER A 102 -11.88 -22.45 -9.78
C SER A 102 -11.41 -21.09 -9.28
N MET A 103 -11.73 -20.73 -8.03
CA MET A 103 -11.31 -19.47 -7.40
C MET A 103 -9.80 -19.44 -7.20
N MET A 104 -9.21 -20.53 -6.70
CA MET A 104 -7.77 -20.61 -6.47
C MET A 104 -6.98 -20.54 -7.78
N LEU A 105 -7.45 -21.23 -8.83
CA LEU A 105 -6.83 -21.16 -10.16
C LEU A 105 -6.97 -19.75 -10.77
N ALA A 106 -8.12 -19.10 -10.62
CA ALA A 106 -8.32 -17.74 -11.11
C ALA A 106 -7.48 -16.70 -10.35
N ALA A 107 -7.22 -16.92 -9.06
CA ALA A 107 -6.33 -16.07 -8.28
C ALA A 107 -4.84 -16.28 -8.58
N ALA A 108 -4.47 -17.49 -9.02
CA ALA A 108 -3.11 -17.81 -9.43
C ALA A 108 -2.76 -17.27 -10.82
N ASN A 109 -3.73 -17.25 -11.75
CA ASN A 109 -3.50 -16.84 -13.13
C ASN A 109 -3.49 -15.32 -13.29
N TYR A 110 -2.39 -14.79 -13.83
CA TYR A 110 -2.20 -13.36 -14.08
C TYR A 110 -3.06 -12.86 -15.26
N ALA A 111 -3.31 -13.72 -16.26
CA ALA A 111 -4.02 -13.36 -17.49
C ALA A 111 -5.48 -12.88 -17.32
N VAL A 112 -6.08 -13.04 -16.14
CA VAL A 112 -7.43 -12.53 -15.84
C VAL A 112 -7.41 -11.07 -15.32
N ALA A 113 -6.22 -10.51 -15.12
CA ALA A 113 -5.98 -9.14 -14.67
C ALA A 113 -5.86 -8.11 -15.81
N GLN A 114 -6.51 -8.32 -16.96
CA GLN A 114 -6.67 -7.27 -18.00
C GLN A 114 -7.44 -6.03 -17.50
N TYR A 115 -7.96 -6.06 -16.27
CA TYR A 115 -8.60 -4.93 -15.63
C TYR A 115 -7.60 -4.20 -14.73
N TYR A 116 -6.87 -3.24 -15.32
CA TYR A 116 -6.13 -2.23 -14.59
C TYR A 116 -7.12 -1.30 -13.85
N PRO A 117 -7.21 -1.30 -12.51
CA PRO A 117 -7.67 -0.09 -11.85
C PRO A 117 -6.57 0.94 -12.06
N SER A 118 -6.93 2.11 -12.59
CA SER A 118 -6.08 3.28 -12.71
C SER A 118 -5.45 3.61 -11.34
N PHE A 119 -4.26 3.06 -11.06
CA PHE A 119 -3.31 3.73 -10.21
C PHE A 119 -2.78 4.86 -11.06
N ASP A 120 -3.30 6.05 -10.80
CA ASP A 120 -2.85 7.29 -11.42
C ASP A 120 -1.31 7.30 -11.44
N ALA A 121 -0.79 7.26 -12.67
CA ALA A 121 0.58 7.40 -13.10
C ALA A 121 1.60 7.69 -11.99
N VAL A 122 2.19 6.63 -11.42
CA VAL A 122 3.51 6.69 -10.79
C VAL A 122 4.32 5.53 -11.35
N THR A 123 5.16 5.90 -12.34
CA THR A 123 6.30 5.18 -12.92
C THR A 123 6.20 3.65 -12.98
N ASP A 124 6.18 3.11 -14.21
CA ASP A 124 6.11 1.65 -14.51
C ASP A 124 6.97 0.77 -13.57
N ALA A 125 8.16 1.22 -13.18
CA ALA A 125 9.05 0.47 -12.30
C ALA A 125 8.62 0.44 -10.81
N ALA A 126 8.11 1.53 -10.25
CA ALA A 126 7.56 1.53 -8.88
C ALA A 126 6.22 0.77 -8.83
N GLY A 127 5.46 0.87 -9.92
CA GLY A 127 4.25 0.10 -10.15
C GLY A 127 4.45 -1.39 -9.95
N ALA A 128 5.54 -1.97 -10.47
CA ALA A 128 5.82 -3.41 -10.38
C ALA A 128 5.85 -3.94 -8.93
N ALA A 129 6.56 -3.25 -8.03
CA ALA A 129 6.66 -3.66 -6.62
C ALA A 129 5.31 -3.59 -5.88
N PHE A 130 4.53 -2.52 -6.11
CA PHE A 130 3.19 -2.39 -5.52
C PHE A 130 2.18 -3.33 -6.15
N GLN A 131 2.30 -3.59 -7.44
CA GLN A 131 1.48 -4.55 -8.14
C GLN A 131 1.76 -5.96 -7.63
N MET A 132 3.02 -6.34 -7.41
CA MET A 132 3.36 -7.63 -6.80
C MET A 132 2.75 -7.76 -5.40
N GLN A 133 2.87 -6.72 -4.56
CA GLN A 133 2.22 -6.67 -3.25
C GLN A 133 0.69 -6.85 -3.38
N ARG A 134 0.06 -6.19 -4.37
CA ARG A 134 -1.39 -6.27 -4.62
C ARG A 134 -1.83 -7.66 -5.05
N GLU A 135 -1.10 -8.30 -5.95
CA GLU A 135 -1.39 -9.65 -6.42
C GLU A 135 -1.29 -10.68 -5.31
N LEU A 136 -0.28 -10.56 -4.43
CA LEU A 136 -0.16 -11.41 -3.26
C LEU A 136 -1.29 -11.20 -2.26
N GLN A 137 -1.67 -9.96 -1.98
CA GLN A 137 -2.79 -9.65 -1.09
C GLN A 137 -4.12 -10.22 -1.65
N TRP A 138 -4.32 -10.14 -2.97
CA TRP A 138 -5.47 -10.76 -3.63
C TRP A 138 -5.46 -12.28 -3.49
N TYR A 139 -4.34 -12.91 -3.83
CA TYR A 139 -4.17 -14.36 -3.72
C TYR A 139 -4.47 -14.85 -2.30
N LYS A 140 -3.91 -14.18 -1.27
CA LYS A 140 -4.12 -14.52 0.14
C LYS A 140 -5.58 -14.36 0.57
N ALA A 141 -6.27 -13.36 0.06
CA ALA A 141 -7.68 -13.18 0.37
C ALA A 141 -8.58 -14.22 -0.29
N VAL A 142 -8.32 -14.58 -1.55
CA VAL A 142 -9.03 -15.69 -2.19
C VAL A 142 -8.73 -17.00 -1.46
N GLU A 143 -7.47 -17.25 -1.08
CA GLU A 143 -7.07 -18.39 -0.26
C GLU A 143 -7.82 -18.46 1.08
N SER A 144 -8.13 -17.31 1.68
CA SER A 144 -8.93 -17.24 2.91
C SER A 144 -10.41 -17.61 2.68
N CYS A 145 -10.94 -17.39 1.49
CA CYS A 145 -12.35 -17.66 1.13
C CYS A 145 -12.64 -19.13 0.83
N VAL A 146 -11.62 -19.89 0.38
CA VAL A 146 -11.81 -21.26 -0.11
C VAL A 146 -11.77 -22.28 1.03
N ILE A 147 -12.29 -23.49 0.75
CA ILE A 147 -12.22 -24.63 1.69
C ILE A 147 -10.74 -24.89 2.05
N PRO A 148 -10.38 -25.03 3.34
CA PRO A 148 -9.00 -25.19 3.79
C PRO A 148 -8.22 -26.29 3.06
N ASP A 149 -8.84 -27.45 2.86
CA ASP A 149 -8.26 -28.61 2.16
C ASP A 149 -7.86 -28.33 0.70
N LEU A 150 -8.42 -27.28 0.10
CA LEU A 150 -8.17 -26.90 -1.29
C LEU A 150 -7.15 -25.78 -1.46
N ARG A 151 -6.66 -25.19 -0.36
CA ARG A 151 -5.58 -24.17 -0.41
C ARG A 151 -4.28 -24.76 -0.96
N THR A 152 -4.00 -26.01 -0.63
CA THR A 152 -2.81 -26.76 -1.07
C THR A 152 -3.11 -27.78 -2.16
N ALA A 153 -4.29 -27.70 -2.80
CA ALA A 153 -4.65 -28.62 -3.85
C ALA A 153 -3.75 -28.46 -5.08
N PHE A 154 -3.48 -29.60 -5.73
CA PHE A 154 -2.71 -29.65 -6.97
C PHE A 154 -3.65 -29.57 -8.18
N TYR A 155 -3.40 -28.61 -9.06
CA TYR A 155 -4.03 -28.44 -10.36
C TYR A 155 -3.02 -28.82 -11.44
N ARG A 156 -3.34 -29.86 -12.23
CA ARG A 156 -2.44 -30.37 -13.28
C ARG A 156 -1.01 -30.65 -12.78
N GLY A 157 -0.87 -31.16 -11.56
CA GLY A 157 0.43 -31.47 -10.95
C GLY A 157 1.17 -30.28 -10.30
N LYS A 158 0.59 -29.08 -10.28
CA LYS A 158 1.16 -27.89 -9.61
C LYS A 158 0.24 -27.36 -8.52
N SER A 159 0.77 -26.85 -7.43
CA SER A 159 -0.04 -26.11 -6.45
C SER A 159 -0.49 -24.77 -7.04
N GLY A 160 -1.59 -24.20 -6.53
CA GLY A 160 -2.01 -22.84 -6.91
C GLY A 160 -0.90 -21.80 -6.68
N TRP A 161 -0.07 -22.01 -5.65
CA TRP A 161 1.06 -21.13 -5.34
C TRP A 161 2.16 -21.22 -6.40
N ASN A 162 2.47 -22.42 -6.88
CA ASN A 162 3.48 -22.58 -7.93
C ASN A 162 3.01 -21.95 -9.25
N ILE A 163 1.72 -22.09 -9.59
CA ILE A 163 1.13 -21.41 -10.75
C ILE A 163 1.24 -19.89 -10.59
N PHE A 164 0.88 -19.36 -9.41
CA PHE A 164 1.00 -17.93 -9.11
C PHE A 164 2.44 -17.44 -9.29
N MET A 165 3.42 -18.15 -8.74
CA MET A 165 4.84 -17.80 -8.85
C MET A 165 5.36 -17.83 -10.28
N GLU A 166 4.91 -18.80 -11.09
CA GLU A 166 5.28 -18.89 -12.51
C GLU A 166 4.69 -17.72 -13.32
N GLU A 167 3.41 -17.39 -13.09
CA GLU A 167 2.69 -16.33 -13.81
C GLU A 167 3.17 -14.91 -13.43
N HIS A 168 3.67 -14.73 -12.19
CA HIS A 168 4.11 -13.42 -11.67
C HIS A 168 5.64 -13.30 -11.58
N LYS A 169 6.38 -14.19 -12.25
CA LYS A 169 7.83 -14.23 -12.16
C LYS A 169 8.47 -12.90 -12.61
N ASP A 170 8.09 -12.41 -13.79
CA ASP A 170 8.65 -11.18 -14.35
C ASP A 170 8.31 -9.96 -13.47
N LEU A 171 7.08 -9.92 -12.95
CA LEU A 171 6.63 -8.88 -12.02
C LEU A 171 7.42 -8.88 -10.70
N LEU A 172 7.74 -10.07 -10.19
CA LEU A 172 8.56 -10.25 -8.99
C LEU A 172 10.00 -9.76 -9.24
N GLU A 173 10.60 -10.11 -10.37
CA GLU A 173 11.95 -9.67 -10.75
C GLU A 173 12.03 -8.14 -10.92
N GLU A 174 11.04 -7.53 -11.59
CA GLU A 174 10.95 -6.07 -11.74
C GLU A 174 10.74 -5.37 -10.39
N GLY A 175 9.85 -5.90 -9.54
CA GLY A 175 9.60 -5.37 -8.20
C GLY A 175 10.83 -5.47 -7.30
N GLU A 176 11.56 -6.60 -7.35
CA GLU A 176 12.82 -6.79 -6.62
C GLU A 176 13.87 -5.78 -7.06
N LYS A 177 14.07 -5.66 -8.38
CA LYS A 177 15.03 -4.70 -8.95
C LYS A 177 14.72 -3.28 -8.51
N TRP A 178 13.46 -2.86 -8.59
CA TRP A 178 13.06 -1.52 -8.18
C TRP A 178 13.30 -1.27 -6.68
N MET A 179 13.00 -2.25 -5.82
CA MET A 179 13.25 -2.12 -4.38
C MET A 179 14.75 -2.01 -4.06
N LYS A 180 15.59 -2.82 -4.72
CA LYS A 180 17.06 -2.74 -4.57
C LYS A 180 17.60 -1.41 -5.06
N ASP A 181 17.23 -0.98 -6.26
CA ASP A 181 17.68 0.29 -6.83
C ASP A 181 17.27 1.48 -5.96
N THR A 182 16.05 1.44 -5.41
CA THR A 182 15.56 2.49 -4.51
C THR A 182 16.30 2.49 -3.19
N ALA A 183 16.51 1.30 -2.58
CA ALA A 183 17.24 1.16 -1.34
C ALA A 183 18.70 1.61 -1.49
N ASP A 184 19.37 1.25 -2.58
CA ASP A 184 20.76 1.66 -2.85
C ASP A 184 20.88 3.18 -2.99
N LYS A 185 20.04 3.80 -3.82
CA LYS A 185 20.01 5.27 -3.98
C LYS A 185 19.72 5.98 -2.67
N CYS A 186 18.74 5.52 -1.91
CA CYS A 186 18.40 6.15 -0.63
C CYS A 186 19.49 5.91 0.43
N MET A 187 20.14 4.75 0.44
CA MET A 187 21.27 4.45 1.31
C MET A 187 22.45 5.38 1.02
N LEU A 188 22.74 5.67 -0.25
CA LEU A 188 23.75 6.66 -0.64
C LEU A 188 23.42 8.05 -0.09
N VAL A 189 22.16 8.51 -0.26
CA VAL A 189 21.72 9.81 0.26
C VAL A 189 21.80 9.84 1.80
N SER A 190 21.31 8.81 2.49
CA SER A 190 21.44 8.70 3.96
C SER A 190 22.90 8.72 4.39
N THR A 191 23.78 8.01 3.68
CA THR A 191 25.22 7.98 4.01
C THR A 191 25.83 9.37 3.89
N LEU A 192 25.54 10.10 2.81
CA LEU A 192 25.97 11.49 2.65
C LEU A 192 25.48 12.37 3.80
N ILE A 193 24.19 12.27 4.17
CA ILE A 193 23.63 13.00 5.30
C ILE A 193 24.34 12.66 6.61
N ALA A 194 24.54 11.38 6.90
CA ALA A 194 25.21 10.92 8.11
C ALA A 194 26.65 11.44 8.17
N THR A 195 27.38 11.43 7.05
CA THR A 195 28.76 11.95 7.01
C THR A 195 28.82 13.46 7.25
N VAL A 196 27.88 14.23 6.69
CA VAL A 196 27.82 15.69 6.89
C VAL A 196 27.52 16.02 8.36
N LEU A 197 26.52 15.37 8.96
CA LEU A 197 26.16 15.59 10.36
C LEU A 197 27.27 15.12 11.32
N PHE A 198 27.86 13.95 11.07
CA PHE A 198 29.00 13.47 11.85
C PHE A 198 30.18 14.45 11.81
N ALA A 199 30.52 14.99 10.63
CA ALA A 199 31.56 16.01 10.52
C ALA A 199 31.17 17.28 11.29
N ALA A 200 29.92 17.75 11.15
CA ALA A 200 29.40 18.93 11.81
C ALA A 200 29.45 18.82 13.35
N ALA A 201 29.19 17.64 13.91
CA ALA A 201 29.27 17.36 15.34
C ALA A 201 30.68 17.64 15.93
N PHE A 202 31.74 17.36 15.17
CA PHE A 202 33.12 17.61 15.59
C PHE A 202 33.65 18.99 15.18
N THR A 203 33.08 19.60 14.14
CA THR A 203 33.41 20.97 13.72
C THR A 203 32.42 21.97 14.31
N MET A 204 32.25 21.94 15.63
CA MET A 204 31.21 22.73 16.31
C MET A 204 31.38 24.23 16.01
N PRO A 205 30.33 24.91 15.51
CA PRO A 205 30.41 26.33 15.20
C PRO A 205 30.60 27.15 16.49
N GLY A 206 31.64 27.98 16.53
CA GLY A 206 32.03 28.79 17.69
C GLY A 206 33.37 28.44 18.34
N GLY A 207 33.95 27.28 18.02
CA GLY A 207 35.24 26.83 18.56
C GLY A 207 35.18 26.39 20.03
N ASN A 208 36.26 25.77 20.51
CA ASN A 208 36.44 25.39 21.90
C ASN A 208 37.34 26.39 22.62
N ASP A 209 37.10 26.62 23.91
CA ASP A 209 38.01 27.36 24.77
C ASP A 209 39.29 26.54 24.96
N ASP A 210 40.42 27.10 24.52
CA ASP A 210 41.75 26.47 24.55
C ASP A 210 42.20 26.03 25.96
N LYS A 211 41.57 26.54 27.03
CA LYS A 211 41.90 26.19 28.42
C LYS A 211 41.05 25.09 29.02
N THR A 212 39.79 24.98 28.60
CA THR A 212 38.81 24.06 29.21
C THR A 212 38.35 22.97 28.26
N GLY A 213 38.58 23.12 26.94
CA GLY A 213 38.07 22.24 25.90
C GLY A 213 36.56 22.35 25.69
N VAL A 214 35.89 23.27 26.41
CA VAL A 214 34.45 23.49 26.37
C VAL A 214 34.13 24.43 25.21
N PRO A 215 33.09 24.16 24.40
CA PRO A 215 32.64 25.08 23.35
C PRO A 215 32.44 26.52 23.87
N LEU A 216 33.05 27.52 23.23
CA LEU A 216 33.03 28.93 23.64
C LEU A 216 31.62 29.54 23.75
N LEU A 217 30.64 28.93 23.07
CA LEU A 217 29.24 29.36 23.04
C LEU A 217 28.32 28.47 23.90
N LEU A 218 28.86 27.65 24.81
CA LEU A 218 28.08 26.79 25.70
C LEU A 218 27.02 27.63 26.44
N GLY A 219 25.74 27.34 26.20
CA GLY A 219 24.61 28.02 26.85
C GLY A 219 23.80 28.99 25.97
N LYS A 220 24.18 29.24 24.71
CA LYS A 220 23.25 29.89 23.75
C LYS A 220 22.23 28.88 23.22
N ASP A 221 20.96 29.26 23.19
CA ASP A 221 19.84 28.43 22.72
C ASP A 221 20.12 27.83 21.32
N SER A 222 20.73 28.59 20.40
CA SER A 222 21.07 28.12 19.05
C SER A 222 22.05 26.94 19.03
N LEU A 223 23.03 26.91 19.94
CA LEU A 223 24.03 25.84 19.99
C LEU A 223 23.43 24.55 20.56
N LEU A 224 22.53 24.66 21.53
CA LEU A 224 21.77 23.52 22.04
C LEU A 224 20.84 22.95 20.95
N ILE A 225 20.13 23.82 20.22
CA ILE A 225 19.29 23.43 19.10
C ILE A 225 20.11 22.73 18.01
N PHE A 226 21.31 23.26 17.69
CA PHE A 226 22.25 22.63 16.77
C PHE A 226 22.61 21.22 17.23
N ALA A 227 23.12 21.05 18.46
CA ALA A 227 23.59 19.76 18.96
C ALA A 227 22.48 18.70 19.01
N ILE A 228 21.27 19.09 19.45
CA ILE A 228 20.12 18.17 19.49
C ILE A 228 19.70 17.78 18.07
N SER A 229 19.58 18.75 17.16
CA SER A 229 19.16 18.49 15.79
C SER A 229 20.19 17.64 15.04
N ASP A 230 21.47 17.94 15.19
CA ASP A 230 22.55 17.17 14.58
C ASP A 230 22.53 15.71 15.03
N ALA A 231 22.43 15.46 16.35
CA ALA A 231 22.33 14.12 16.89
C ALA A 231 21.08 13.37 16.38
N LEU A 232 19.90 14.00 16.42
CA LEU A 232 18.66 13.37 15.96
C LEU A 232 18.71 13.10 14.45
N GLY A 233 19.29 14.00 13.67
CA GLY A 233 19.51 13.82 12.25
C GLY A 233 20.45 12.65 11.96
N LEU A 234 21.56 12.55 12.69
CA LEU A 234 22.56 11.50 12.52
C LEU A 234 22.00 10.13 12.86
N PHE A 235 21.36 9.98 14.03
CA PHE A 235 20.75 8.70 14.43
C PHE A 235 19.63 8.27 13.48
N SER A 236 18.80 9.21 13.01
CA SER A 236 17.78 8.91 12.02
C SER A 236 18.42 8.43 10.71
N SER A 237 19.50 9.07 10.26
CA SER A 237 20.21 8.67 9.03
C SER A 237 20.84 7.29 9.14
N VAL A 238 21.56 7.02 10.24
CA VAL A 238 22.19 5.71 10.49
C VAL A 238 21.14 4.61 10.55
N THR A 239 20.00 4.87 11.19
CA THR A 239 18.90 3.90 11.23
C THR A 239 18.31 3.67 9.82
N ALA A 240 18.17 4.72 9.00
CA ALA A 240 17.75 4.57 7.61
C ALA A 240 18.74 3.74 6.78
N ILE A 241 20.06 3.94 6.96
CA ILE A 241 21.11 3.12 6.32
C ILE A 241 20.93 1.64 6.67
N LEU A 242 20.74 1.31 7.95
CA LEU A 242 20.53 -0.07 8.38
C LEU A 242 19.28 -0.70 7.77
N LEU A 243 18.19 0.07 7.63
CA LEU A 243 16.96 -0.40 6.99
C LEU A 243 17.14 -0.64 5.49
N PHE A 244 17.81 0.27 4.78
CA PHE A 244 18.11 0.08 3.35
C PHE A 244 19.09 -1.07 3.11
N LEU A 245 20.09 -1.23 3.97
CA LEU A 245 20.97 -2.40 3.95
C LEU A 245 20.21 -3.70 4.20
N ALA A 246 19.24 -3.70 5.12
CA ALA A 246 18.36 -4.84 5.39
C ALA A 246 17.39 -5.16 4.24
N ILE A 247 17.18 -4.22 3.30
CA ILE A 247 16.47 -4.45 2.05
C ILE A 247 17.42 -5.08 1.03
N LEU A 248 18.63 -4.54 0.86
CA LEU A 248 19.63 -5.08 -0.08
C LEU A 248 20.11 -6.50 0.26
N THR A 249 20.14 -6.84 1.55
CA THR A 249 20.54 -8.17 2.05
C THR A 249 19.38 -9.16 2.19
N SER A 250 18.15 -8.76 1.86
CA SER A 250 16.97 -9.63 1.92
C SER A 250 17.03 -10.73 0.85
N ARG A 251 16.34 -11.85 1.10
CA ARG A 251 16.23 -12.97 0.15
C ARG A 251 15.20 -12.74 -0.96
N TYR A 252 14.36 -11.70 -0.83
CA TYR A 252 13.30 -11.34 -1.78
C TYR A 252 12.35 -12.50 -2.12
N GLU A 253 11.92 -13.23 -1.09
CA GLU A 253 10.85 -14.21 -1.31
C GLU A 253 9.55 -13.46 -1.64
N ALA A 254 8.68 -14.00 -2.49
CA ALA A 254 7.44 -13.31 -2.86
C ALA A 254 6.62 -12.90 -1.62
N GLN A 255 6.62 -13.71 -0.56
CA GLN A 255 5.91 -13.38 0.68
C GLN A 255 6.44 -12.12 1.37
N ASP A 256 7.72 -11.76 1.18
CA ASP A 256 8.30 -10.55 1.75
C ASP A 256 7.68 -9.26 1.18
N PHE A 257 7.17 -9.32 -0.05
CA PHE A 257 6.49 -8.18 -0.70
C PHE A 257 5.14 -7.84 -0.05
N LEU A 258 4.57 -8.72 0.76
CA LEU A 258 3.32 -8.42 1.46
C LEU A 258 3.53 -7.38 2.56
N ASP A 259 4.59 -7.54 3.34
CA ASP A 259 4.70 -6.87 4.63
C ASP A 259 6.14 -6.44 4.95
N SER A 260 7.10 -7.38 4.93
CA SER A 260 8.44 -7.13 5.45
C SER A 260 9.21 -6.08 4.62
N LEU A 261 9.19 -6.19 3.29
CA LEU A 261 9.88 -5.26 2.39
C LEU A 261 9.20 -3.88 2.33
N PRO A 262 7.87 -3.77 2.11
CA PRO A 262 7.17 -2.48 2.15
C PRO A 262 7.34 -1.74 3.48
N LYS A 263 7.31 -2.45 4.61
CA LYS A 263 7.52 -1.81 5.92
C LYS A 263 8.92 -1.22 6.07
N LYS A 264 9.95 -1.98 5.69
CA LYS A 264 11.35 -1.52 5.76
C LYS A 264 11.58 -0.29 4.88
N ILE A 265 11.07 -0.28 3.64
CA ILE A 265 11.28 0.85 2.73
C ILE A 265 10.53 2.10 3.20
N ILE A 266 9.30 1.96 3.71
CA ILE A 266 8.53 3.06 4.29
C ILE A 266 9.26 3.64 5.50
N MET A 267 9.68 2.80 6.45
CA MET A 267 10.39 3.25 7.65
C MET A 267 11.72 3.93 7.29
N GLY A 268 12.47 3.36 6.34
CA GLY A 268 13.74 3.92 5.87
C GLY A 268 13.54 5.31 5.25
N LEU A 269 12.53 5.47 4.39
CA LEU A 269 12.20 6.77 3.80
C LEU A 269 11.71 7.79 4.85
N CYS A 270 10.88 7.38 5.81
CA CYS A 270 10.45 8.26 6.91
C CYS A 270 11.63 8.78 7.72
N LEU A 271 12.57 7.90 8.09
CA LEU A 271 13.78 8.28 8.84
C LEU A 271 14.73 9.13 8.00
N LEU A 272 14.82 8.88 6.69
CA LEU A 272 15.56 9.74 5.77
C LEU A 272 14.98 11.16 5.72
N PHE A 273 13.65 11.30 5.59
CA PHE A 273 13.01 12.62 5.63
C PHE A 273 13.20 13.32 6.96
N LEU A 274 13.09 12.58 8.07
CA LEU A 274 13.33 13.12 9.41
C LEU A 274 14.77 13.61 9.57
N SER A 275 15.74 12.84 9.07
CA SER A 275 17.16 13.21 9.09
C SER A 275 17.43 14.47 8.29
N LEU A 276 16.85 14.57 7.10
CA LEU A 276 16.93 15.71 6.21
C LEU A 276 16.33 16.99 6.84
N ALA A 277 15.20 16.87 7.55
CA ALA A 277 14.59 17.97 8.27
C ALA A 277 15.48 18.46 9.43
N PHE A 278 16.03 17.54 10.22
CA PHE A 278 16.97 17.89 11.29
C PHE A 278 18.27 18.52 10.77
N MET A 279 18.78 18.06 9.62
CA MET A 279 19.93 18.71 8.97
C MET A 279 19.62 20.17 8.63
N LEU A 280 18.44 20.48 8.08
CA LEU A 280 18.06 21.87 7.81
C LEU A 280 17.98 22.72 9.07
N VAL A 281 17.47 22.16 10.17
CA VAL A 281 17.42 22.85 11.47
C VAL A 281 18.83 23.10 12.01
N ALA A 282 19.71 22.09 11.95
CA ALA A 282 21.11 22.23 12.36
C ALA A 282 21.86 23.27 11.51
N PHE A 283 21.63 23.29 10.20
CA PHE A 283 22.18 24.29 9.29
C PHE A 283 21.69 25.71 9.61
N ALA A 284 20.39 25.89 9.84
CA ALA A 284 19.82 27.18 10.24
C ALA A 284 20.41 27.65 11.58
N ALA A 285 20.51 26.78 12.57
CA ALA A 285 21.13 27.07 13.86
C ALA A 285 22.59 27.48 13.69
N THR A 286 23.35 26.77 12.86
CA THR A 286 24.74 27.09 12.54
C THR A 286 24.89 28.47 11.91
N LEU A 287 24.03 28.84 10.96
CA LEU A 287 24.06 30.16 10.35
C LEU A 287 23.78 31.27 11.38
N THR A 288 22.86 31.05 12.34
CA THR A 288 22.62 32.03 13.43
C THR A 288 23.81 32.18 14.38
N ILE A 289 24.63 31.12 14.52
CA ILE A 289 25.83 31.15 15.36
C ILE A 289 26.98 31.88 14.65
N VAL A 290 27.12 31.66 13.35
CA VAL A 290 28.26 32.15 12.55
C VAL A 290 28.06 33.57 12.03
N LEU A 291 26.83 33.96 11.67
CA LEU A 291 26.55 35.32 11.21
C LEU A 291 26.43 36.28 12.41
N ASP A 292 27.26 37.32 12.42
CA ASP A 292 27.15 38.47 13.32
C ASP A 292 25.83 39.22 13.09
N ASP A 293 25.29 39.89 14.11
CA ASP A 293 23.99 40.60 14.07
C ASP A 293 23.90 41.60 12.89
N ARG A 294 25.05 42.12 12.44
CA ARG A 294 25.13 43.04 11.29
C ARG A 294 24.85 42.39 9.93
N LEU A 295 25.01 41.08 9.81
CA LEU A 295 24.81 40.31 8.57
C LEU A 295 23.48 39.55 8.55
N GLY A 296 22.59 39.76 9.52
CA GLY A 296 21.30 39.07 9.63
C GLY A 296 20.41 39.14 8.38
N TRP A 297 20.53 40.18 7.57
CA TRP A 297 19.82 40.30 6.28
C TRP A 297 20.21 39.23 5.26
N VAL A 298 21.40 38.63 5.37
CA VAL A 298 21.92 37.58 4.48
C VAL A 298 21.46 36.18 4.93
N LEU A 299 20.99 36.03 6.16
CA LEU A 299 20.50 34.76 6.71
C LEU A 299 19.32 34.21 5.91
N LEU A 300 18.33 35.07 5.62
CA LEU A 300 17.11 34.70 4.89
C LEU A 300 17.40 34.15 3.48
N PRO A 301 18.16 34.84 2.59
CA PRO A 301 18.43 34.32 1.25
C PRO A 301 19.28 33.05 1.26
N ILE A 302 20.27 32.92 2.16
CA ILE A 302 21.09 31.70 2.25
C ILE A 302 20.25 30.52 2.74
N SER A 303 19.44 30.71 3.77
CA SER A 303 18.55 29.66 4.29
C SER A 303 17.53 29.22 3.24
N LEU A 304 16.93 30.17 2.52
CA LEU A 304 15.99 29.87 1.44
C LEU A 304 16.66 29.05 0.32
N LEU A 305 17.86 29.47 -0.11
CA LEU A 305 18.60 28.78 -1.17
C LEU A 305 19.04 27.37 -0.74
N ALA A 306 19.51 27.20 0.50
CA ALA A 306 19.90 25.90 1.05
C ALA A 306 18.70 24.96 1.25
N SER A 307 17.52 25.52 1.55
CA SER A 307 16.29 24.73 1.73
C SER A 307 15.71 24.20 0.42
N LEU A 308 16.04 24.82 -0.73
CA LEU A 308 15.40 24.54 -2.02
C LEU A 308 15.67 23.12 -2.56
N PRO A 309 16.92 22.61 -2.61
CA PRO A 309 17.17 21.22 -3.02
C PRO A 309 16.47 20.22 -2.11
N VAL A 310 16.39 20.56 -0.82
CA VAL A 310 15.83 19.71 0.22
C VAL A 310 14.30 19.64 0.12
N THR A 311 13.63 20.79 -0.04
CA THR A 311 12.18 20.83 -0.28
C THR A 311 11.81 20.18 -1.60
N LEU A 312 12.63 20.35 -2.65
CA LEU A 312 12.41 19.69 -3.93
C LEU A 312 12.50 18.15 -3.81
N PHE A 313 13.50 17.65 -3.07
CA PHE A 313 13.61 16.22 -2.77
C PHE A 313 12.40 15.70 -1.99
N ILE A 314 11.93 16.42 -0.97
CA ILE A 314 10.71 16.07 -0.21
C ILE A 314 9.50 16.03 -1.13
N LEU A 315 9.30 17.06 -1.96
CA LEU A 315 8.14 17.17 -2.85
C LEU A 315 8.08 16.04 -3.89
N LEU A 316 9.23 15.59 -4.40
CA LEU A 316 9.29 14.50 -5.37
C LEU A 316 9.04 13.13 -4.74
N GLN A 317 9.54 12.90 -3.52
CA GLN A 317 9.54 11.58 -2.89
C GLN A 317 8.33 11.34 -1.96
N LEU A 318 7.66 12.40 -1.51
CA LEU A 318 6.49 12.33 -0.64
C LEU A 318 5.24 11.70 -1.30
N PRO A 319 4.92 11.97 -2.58
CA PRO A 319 3.84 11.27 -3.28
C PRO A 319 4.06 9.75 -3.32
N LEU A 320 5.30 9.33 -3.53
CA LEU A 320 5.69 7.93 -3.56
C LEU A 320 5.55 7.27 -2.18
N LEU A 321 6.03 7.94 -1.12
CA LEU A 321 5.81 7.50 0.26
C LEU A 321 4.32 7.39 0.60
N TYR A 322 3.52 8.39 0.21
CA TYR A 322 2.08 8.39 0.44
C TYR A 322 1.40 7.18 -0.22
N GLN A 323 1.77 6.87 -1.48
CA GLN A 323 1.25 5.69 -2.18
C GLN A 323 1.70 4.39 -1.51
N MET A 324 2.95 4.26 -1.07
CA MET A 324 3.43 3.10 -0.31
C MET A 324 2.62 2.87 0.95
N VAL A 325 2.41 3.93 1.74
CA VAL A 325 1.66 3.89 2.99
C VAL A 325 0.20 3.50 2.71
N LYS A 326 -0.41 4.10 1.68
CA LYS A 326 -1.78 3.76 1.26
C LYS A 326 -1.91 2.31 0.78
N SER A 327 -0.91 1.77 0.07
CA SER A 327 -0.90 0.37 -0.39
C SER A 327 -0.73 -0.62 0.75
N THR A 328 0.14 -0.30 1.72
CA THR A 328 0.54 -1.22 2.80
C THR A 328 -0.39 -1.14 4.01
N TYR A 329 -0.75 0.08 4.43
CA TYR A 329 -1.54 0.36 5.64
C TYR A 329 -2.94 0.90 5.36
N GLY A 330 -3.28 1.18 4.10
CA GLY A 330 -4.62 1.61 3.74
C GLY A 330 -5.67 0.53 4.05
N PRO A 331 -6.96 0.85 3.87
CA PRO A 331 -8.01 -0.15 3.96
C PRO A 331 -7.62 -1.32 3.06
N SER A 332 -7.63 -2.54 3.61
CA SER A 332 -7.44 -3.79 2.85
C SER A 332 -8.14 -3.69 1.49
N ILE A 333 -7.58 -4.30 0.44
CA ILE A 333 -8.19 -4.45 -0.89
C ILE A 333 -9.71 -4.70 -0.77
N PHE A 334 -10.06 -5.49 0.24
CA PHE A 334 -11.41 -5.75 0.68
C PHE A 334 -11.81 -4.66 1.67
N ARG A 335 -12.18 -3.48 1.14
CA ARG A 335 -13.04 -2.60 1.91
C ARG A 335 -14.32 -3.39 2.13
N ALA A 336 -14.42 -3.97 3.33
CA ALA A 336 -15.58 -4.72 3.77
C ALA A 336 -16.75 -3.72 3.85
N GLU A 337 -17.49 -3.58 2.76
CA GLU A 337 -18.74 -2.83 2.73
C GLU A 337 -19.81 -3.71 3.33
N ASP A 338 -20.54 -3.12 4.28
CA ASP A 338 -21.70 -3.80 4.84
C ASP A 338 -22.78 -3.81 3.78
N ILE A 339 -23.20 -5.00 3.35
CA ILE A 339 -24.34 -5.13 2.46
C ILE A 339 -25.57 -4.52 3.13
N TRP A 340 -25.67 -4.52 4.46
CA TRP A 340 -26.88 -4.10 5.19
C TRP A 340 -26.89 -2.65 5.66
N LYS A 341 -25.84 -1.86 5.37
CA LYS A 341 -25.82 -0.40 5.59
C LYS A 341 -25.97 0.36 4.29
#